data_AF-A0A381NBK7-F1
#
_entry.id   AF-A0A381NBK7-F1
#
_cell.length_a   1.000
_cell.length_b   1.000
_cell.length_c   1.000
_cell.angle_alpha   90.00
_cell.angle_beta   90.00
_cell.angle_gamma   90.00
#
_symmetry.space_group_name_H-M   'P 1'
#
loop_
_entity.id
_entity.type
_entity.pdbx_description
1 polymer ?
#
loop_
_entity_poly.entity_id
_entity_poly.type
_entity_poly.pdbx_seq_one_letter_code
_entity_poly.pdbx_strand_id
1 'polypeptide(L)'
;MKKCAYIIASLGTAWLIYSCAAVSSPGGGPKDEIPPILISAEPEEGSLHFSGGPVVLSFSEYIDEKSLQNAVKISPRLEPLVEIKYDDDKIILDFPKELLSNQTYVITISRNLKDERGVALEQSIQVAYSTGDLIDKGKISGRIHGEDSYAAHLWKLDKGFVDSIFFTEPLYVSEADDNGNFNFKYLAPGDYVLLGIERSAAGASLVSQRMAYGVCPERMYSLGRDDELKGIIMRPKRETPPLKMTHGELLGQRWGWLHFNQAMKDDIILDGLSIIDSEQ
;
A
#
# COMPACT_ATOMS: atom_id res chain seq x y z
N MET A 1 72.94 58.96 38.49
CA MET A 1 72.69 57.99 37.40
C MET A 1 72.20 56.68 38.03
N LYS A 2 71.08 56.11 37.55
CA LYS A 2 70.34 54.89 38.02
C LYS A 2 68.87 55.19 38.40
N LYS A 3 68.10 55.78 37.47
CA LYS A 3 66.62 55.89 37.54
C LYS A 3 65.94 55.50 36.22
N CYS A 4 66.49 54.51 35.49
CA CYS A 4 65.97 54.12 34.17
C CYS A 4 65.54 52.65 34.03
N ALA A 5 65.42 51.87 35.12
CA ALA A 5 65.09 50.44 35.02
C ALA A 5 63.68 50.05 35.50
N TYR A 6 62.85 51.00 35.95
CA TYR A 6 61.50 50.73 36.47
C TYR A 6 60.38 51.18 35.52
N ILE A 7 60.64 51.21 34.21
CA ILE A 7 59.64 51.52 33.16
C ILE A 7 59.22 50.27 32.36
N ILE A 8 59.76 49.09 32.68
CA ILE A 8 59.34 47.81 32.05
C ILE A 8 58.14 47.17 32.80
N ALA A 9 57.49 47.92 33.71
CA ALA A 9 56.46 47.42 34.62
C ALA A 9 55.00 47.74 34.18
N SER A 10 54.70 48.03 32.90
CA SER A 10 53.32 48.42 32.54
C SER A 10 52.80 47.99 31.16
N LEU A 11 53.31 46.90 30.57
CA LEU A 11 52.85 46.48 29.23
C LEU A 11 52.58 44.97 29.05
N GLY A 12 52.32 44.23 30.12
CA GLY A 12 52.26 42.75 30.05
C GLY A 12 51.11 42.07 30.78
N THR A 13 50.05 42.78 31.19
CA THR A 13 49.03 42.18 32.07
C THR A 13 47.60 42.65 31.81
N ALA A 14 47.21 42.75 30.54
CA ALA A 14 45.81 43.00 30.18
C ALA A 14 45.49 42.41 28.80
N TRP A 15 45.20 41.11 28.75
CA TRP A 15 44.25 40.49 27.81
C TRP A 15 44.39 38.97 27.82
N LEU A 16 43.64 38.26 28.66
CA LEU A 16 43.29 36.85 28.42
C LEU A 16 42.03 36.48 29.23
N ILE A 17 40.88 37.12 28.95
CA ILE A 17 39.57 36.55 29.29
C ILE A 17 38.59 36.80 28.14
N TYR A 18 38.89 36.23 26.97
CA TYR A 18 37.85 35.88 26.00
C TYR A 18 37.47 34.42 26.25
N SER A 19 36.53 34.19 27.16
CA SER A 19 35.80 32.92 27.22
C SER A 19 34.47 33.12 26.51
N CYS A 20 34.43 32.82 25.21
CA CYS A 20 33.16 32.56 24.53
C CYS A 20 32.65 31.22 25.05
N ALA A 21 31.72 31.25 26.00
CA ALA A 21 30.88 30.09 26.28
C ALA A 21 29.96 29.89 25.06
N ALA A 22 30.37 29.06 24.11
CA ALA A 22 29.50 28.60 23.04
C ALA A 22 28.39 27.76 23.68
N VAL A 23 27.17 28.32 23.76
CA VAL A 23 25.99 27.59 24.19
C VAL A 23 25.63 26.63 23.07
N SER A 24 26.13 25.39 23.13
CA SER A 24 25.62 24.32 22.28
C SER A 24 24.20 24.00 22.72
N SER A 25 23.33 23.67 21.77
CA SER A 25 21.99 23.17 22.10
C SER A 25 22.14 21.99 23.06
N PRO A 26 21.25 21.87 24.07
CA PRO A 26 21.25 20.69 24.93
C PRO A 26 21.21 19.44 24.05
N GLY A 27 22.04 18.46 24.36
CA GLY A 27 22.00 17.18 23.66
C GLY A 27 20.58 16.62 23.74
N GLY A 28 20.01 16.22 22.61
CA GLY A 28 18.72 15.54 22.60
C GLY A 28 18.76 14.31 23.50
N GLY A 29 17.60 13.95 24.05
CA GLY A 29 17.44 12.68 24.76
C GLY A 29 17.71 11.47 23.84
N PRO A 30 17.80 10.26 24.40
CA PRO A 30 17.88 9.06 23.59
C PRO A 30 16.69 9.01 22.61
N LYS A 31 16.94 8.47 21.41
CA LYS A 31 15.89 8.25 20.43
C LYS A 31 14.88 7.26 21.03
N ASP A 32 13.60 7.53 20.80
CA ASP A 32 12.55 6.58 21.16
C ASP A 32 12.47 5.43 20.15
N GLU A 33 12.25 4.24 20.67
CA GLU A 33 12.22 2.98 19.93
C GLU A 33 11.03 2.10 20.32
N ILE A 34 10.15 2.57 21.22
CA ILE A 34 8.97 1.80 21.67
C ILE A 34 7.88 1.88 20.59
N PRO A 35 7.39 0.74 20.06
CA PRO A 35 6.28 0.76 19.10
C PRO A 35 4.93 1.06 19.77
N PRO A 36 4.00 1.75 19.08
CA PRO A 36 2.64 1.86 19.55
C PRO A 36 1.94 0.50 19.60
N ILE A 37 1.10 0.28 20.60
CA ILE A 37 0.37 -0.97 20.83
C ILE A 37 -1.12 -0.65 20.88
N LEU A 38 -1.97 -1.48 20.25
CA LEU A 38 -3.43 -1.38 20.41
C LEU A 38 -3.82 -1.78 21.83
N ILE A 39 -4.42 -0.85 22.57
CA ILE A 39 -4.88 -1.02 23.94
C ILE A 39 -6.32 -1.54 23.99
N SER A 40 -7.20 -1.01 23.14
CA SER A 40 -8.60 -1.39 23.09
C SER A 40 -9.26 -1.11 21.75
N ALA A 41 -10.35 -1.83 21.49
CA ALA A 41 -11.27 -1.58 20.39
C ALA A 41 -12.69 -1.44 20.95
N GLU A 42 -13.42 -0.42 20.52
CA GLU A 42 -14.82 -0.19 20.89
C GLU A 42 -15.67 -0.02 19.63
N PRO A 43 -16.67 -0.89 19.35
CA PRO A 43 -17.05 -2.08 20.10
C PRO A 43 -15.93 -3.11 20.24
N GLU A 44 -16.06 -3.99 21.25
CA GLU A 44 -15.05 -5.01 21.55
C GLU A 44 -14.69 -5.81 20.29
N GLU A 45 -13.39 -6.03 20.10
CA GLU A 45 -12.85 -6.92 19.07
C GLU A 45 -13.63 -8.25 19.06
N GLY A 46 -14.10 -8.65 17.88
CA GLY A 46 -14.84 -9.89 17.73
C GLY A 46 -16.34 -9.78 18.03
N SER A 47 -16.89 -8.56 18.15
CA SER A 47 -18.33 -8.36 18.32
C SER A 47 -19.14 -8.94 17.15
N LEU A 48 -20.26 -9.59 17.51
CA LEU A 48 -21.27 -10.14 16.59
C LEU A 48 -22.43 -9.15 16.43
N HIS A 49 -23.27 -9.38 15.42
CA HIS A 49 -24.41 -8.51 15.10
C HIS A 49 -24.05 -7.02 14.94
N PHE A 50 -22.83 -6.73 14.49
CA PHE A 50 -22.38 -5.37 14.24
C PHE A 50 -23.24 -4.72 13.15
N SER A 51 -23.80 -3.55 13.44
CA SER A 51 -24.74 -2.84 12.56
C SER A 51 -24.15 -1.56 11.95
N GLY A 52 -22.83 -1.40 11.97
CA GLY A 52 -22.14 -0.18 11.58
C GLY A 52 -22.02 0.85 12.70
N GLY A 53 -21.61 2.07 12.35
CA GLY A 53 -21.26 3.12 13.31
C GLY A 53 -19.76 3.19 13.63
N PRO A 54 -19.38 3.96 14.65
CA PRO A 54 -17.97 4.17 14.98
C PRO A 54 -17.34 2.91 15.57
N VAL A 55 -16.17 2.56 15.05
CA VAL A 55 -15.21 1.66 15.69
C VAL A 55 -14.01 2.50 16.13
N VAL A 56 -13.76 2.57 17.43
CA VAL A 56 -12.68 3.35 18.04
C VAL A 56 -11.56 2.40 18.44
N LEU A 57 -10.37 2.61 17.88
CA LEU A 57 -9.16 1.86 18.19
C LEU A 57 -8.23 2.77 18.99
N SER A 58 -7.95 2.43 20.25
CA SER A 58 -7.09 3.23 21.14
C SER A 58 -5.70 2.62 21.27
N PHE A 59 -4.66 3.44 21.20
CA PHE A 59 -3.26 3.02 21.21
C PHE A 59 -2.53 3.48 22.47
N SER A 60 -1.34 2.92 22.71
CA SER A 60 -0.50 3.28 23.85
C SER A 60 0.15 4.66 23.73
N GLU A 61 0.22 5.21 22.52
CA GLU A 61 0.92 6.45 22.16
C GLU A 61 0.19 7.18 21.02
N TYR A 62 0.53 8.46 20.84
CA TYR A 62 -0.03 9.30 19.77
C TYR A 62 0.43 8.82 18.39
N ILE A 63 -0.52 8.76 17.47
CA ILE A 63 -0.33 8.22 16.12
C ILE A 63 -0.04 9.36 15.14
N ASP A 64 0.87 9.15 14.19
CA ASP A 64 1.09 10.10 13.09
C ASP A 64 -0.09 10.03 12.10
N GLU A 65 -0.90 11.09 12.06
CA GLU A 65 -2.04 11.24 11.15
C GLU A 65 -1.65 10.99 9.68
N LYS A 66 -0.44 11.41 9.25
CA LYS A 66 0.00 11.23 7.85
C LYS A 66 0.22 9.76 7.49
N SER A 67 0.54 8.94 8.48
CA SER A 67 0.74 7.51 8.31
C SER A 67 -0.58 6.74 8.18
N LEU A 68 -1.68 7.31 8.71
CA LEU A 68 -2.97 6.65 8.88
C LEU A 68 -3.61 6.20 7.56
N GLN A 69 -3.66 7.09 6.57
CA GLN A 69 -4.39 6.88 5.32
C GLN A 69 -3.93 5.62 4.57
N ASN A 70 -2.62 5.33 4.59
CA ASN A 70 -2.04 4.17 3.91
C ASN A 70 -1.86 2.95 4.82
N ALA A 71 -2.14 3.11 6.12
CA ALA A 71 -1.95 2.07 7.11
C ALA A 71 -3.20 1.21 7.33
N VAL A 72 -4.39 1.82 7.24
CA VAL A 72 -5.66 1.16 7.54
C VAL A 72 -6.30 0.63 6.26
N LYS A 73 -6.66 -0.65 6.27
CA LYS A 73 -7.44 -1.30 5.21
C LYS A 73 -8.63 -2.03 5.81
N ILE A 74 -9.77 -1.97 5.13
CA ILE A 74 -11.00 -2.63 5.57
C ILE A 74 -11.41 -3.63 4.50
N SER A 75 -11.78 -4.82 4.93
CA SER A 75 -12.16 -5.93 4.06
C SER A 75 -13.38 -6.67 4.63
N PRO A 76 -14.43 -6.94 3.86
CA PRO A 76 -14.58 -6.59 2.46
C PRO A 76 -14.66 -5.07 2.22
N ARG A 77 -14.33 -4.64 1.00
CA ARG A 77 -14.43 -3.24 0.57
C ARG A 77 -15.89 -2.81 0.64
N LEU A 78 -16.11 -1.60 1.13
CA LEU A 78 -17.42 -0.99 1.36
C LEU A 78 -17.68 0.15 0.36
N GLU A 79 -18.94 0.29 -0.03
CA GLU A 79 -19.46 1.46 -0.73
C GLU A 79 -20.70 1.96 0.04
N PRO A 80 -20.68 3.17 0.64
CA PRO A 80 -19.57 4.13 0.67
C PRO A 80 -18.37 3.63 1.51
N LEU A 81 -17.19 4.20 1.25
CA LEU A 81 -15.99 3.92 2.04
C LEU A 81 -16.18 4.37 3.50
N VAL A 82 -15.51 3.66 4.42
CA VAL A 82 -15.44 4.03 5.84
C VAL A 82 -14.65 5.32 5.99
N GLU A 83 -15.22 6.26 6.73
CA GLU A 83 -14.53 7.50 7.07
C GLU A 83 -13.53 7.21 8.20
N ILE A 84 -12.28 7.60 8.00
CA ILE A 84 -11.20 7.40 8.97
C ILE A 84 -10.87 8.75 9.58
N LYS A 85 -11.01 8.86 10.91
CA LYS A 85 -10.71 10.06 11.69
C LYS A 85 -9.58 9.78 12.66
N TYR A 86 -8.69 10.74 12.76
CA TYR A 86 -7.60 10.78 13.72
C TYR A 86 -8.05 11.55 14.96
N ASP A 87 -7.71 11.05 16.14
CA ASP A 87 -7.94 11.71 17.44
C ASP A 87 -6.82 11.32 18.43
N ASP A 88 -5.67 12.00 18.35
CA ASP A 88 -4.48 11.79 19.20
C ASP A 88 -3.98 10.34 19.27
N ASP A 89 -4.33 9.60 20.31
CA ASP A 89 -3.99 8.18 20.52
C ASP A 89 -5.04 7.22 19.93
N LYS A 90 -6.02 7.74 19.18
CA LYS A 90 -7.16 6.98 18.66
C LYS A 90 -7.32 7.11 17.16
N ILE A 91 -7.81 6.01 16.60
CA ILE A 91 -8.31 5.93 15.23
C ILE A 91 -9.81 5.62 15.30
N ILE A 92 -10.63 6.50 14.74
CA ILE A 92 -12.09 6.33 14.69
C ILE A 92 -12.48 5.97 13.25
N LEU A 93 -13.14 4.83 13.09
CA LEU A 93 -13.57 4.27 11.82
C LEU A 93 -15.09 4.28 11.77
N ASP A 94 -15.67 5.22 11.03
CA ASP A 94 -17.12 5.37 10.94
C ASP A 94 -17.70 4.48 9.82
N PHE A 95 -18.20 3.31 10.20
CA PHE A 95 -18.81 2.37 9.27
C PHE A 95 -20.20 2.85 8.81
N PRO A 96 -20.54 2.66 7.52
CA PRO A 96 -21.89 2.91 7.05
C PRO A 96 -22.90 1.98 7.74
N LYS A 97 -24.17 2.40 7.80
CA LYS A 97 -25.26 1.60 8.39
C LYS A 97 -25.68 0.41 7.51
N GLU A 98 -25.48 0.52 6.20
CA GLU A 98 -25.81 -0.51 5.23
C GLU A 98 -24.60 -1.42 5.05
N LEU A 99 -24.52 -2.47 5.88
CA LEU A 99 -23.52 -3.51 5.78
C LEU A 99 -24.10 -4.77 5.14
N LEU A 100 -23.24 -5.58 4.54
CA LEU A 100 -23.62 -6.90 4.03
C LEU A 100 -24.07 -7.79 5.20
N SER A 101 -25.19 -8.49 5.02
CA SER A 101 -25.70 -9.43 6.02
C SER A 101 -24.83 -10.68 6.12
N ASN A 102 -24.65 -11.23 7.32
CA ASN A 102 -23.85 -12.44 7.58
C ASN A 102 -22.43 -12.34 7.02
N GLN A 103 -21.79 -11.19 7.23
CA GLN A 103 -20.46 -10.89 6.72
C GLN A 103 -19.52 -10.49 7.85
N THR A 104 -18.33 -11.08 7.83
CA THR A 104 -17.21 -10.62 8.66
C THR A 104 -16.49 -9.45 7.99
N TYR A 105 -16.37 -8.35 8.71
CA TYR A 105 -15.56 -7.17 8.38
C TYR A 105 -14.28 -7.18 9.19
N VAL A 106 -13.15 -7.01 8.53
CA VAL A 106 -11.82 -7.01 9.11
C VAL A 106 -11.17 -5.66 8.85
N ILE A 107 -10.73 -5.02 9.92
CA ILE A 107 -9.90 -3.84 9.91
C ILE A 107 -8.47 -4.31 10.07
N THR A 108 -7.65 -4.10 9.06
CA THR A 108 -6.21 -4.39 9.08
C THR A 108 -5.44 -3.09 9.20
N ILE A 109 -4.61 -2.99 10.23
CA ILE A 109 -3.68 -1.89 10.43
C ILE A 109 -2.29 -2.44 10.14
N SER A 110 -1.66 -1.94 9.08
CA SER A 110 -0.34 -2.39 8.66
C SER A 110 0.77 -1.66 9.43
N ARG A 111 2.01 -2.16 9.30
CA ARG A 111 3.22 -1.54 9.85
C ARG A 111 3.58 -0.19 9.21
N ASN A 112 2.78 0.29 8.27
CA ASN A 112 2.88 1.65 7.79
C ASN A 112 2.39 2.67 8.82
N LEU A 113 1.56 2.25 9.79
CA LEU A 113 1.16 3.11 10.90
C LEU A 113 2.38 3.39 11.79
N LYS A 114 2.58 4.67 12.08
CA LYS A 114 3.67 5.14 12.95
C LYS A 114 3.11 6.00 14.07
N ASP A 115 3.86 6.09 15.15
CA ASP A 115 3.64 7.13 16.15
C ASP A 115 4.17 8.50 15.67
N GLU A 116 3.90 9.54 16.45
CA GLU A 116 4.43 10.90 16.23
C GLU A 116 5.97 11.00 16.26
N ARG A 117 6.66 9.96 16.77
CA ARG A 117 8.13 9.86 16.83
C ARG A 117 8.72 9.07 15.65
N GLY A 118 7.87 8.56 14.76
CA GLY A 118 8.24 7.81 13.57
C GLY A 118 8.54 6.32 13.80
N VAL A 119 8.21 5.78 14.98
CA VAL A 119 8.31 4.34 15.27
C VAL A 119 7.08 3.63 14.72
N ALA A 120 7.30 2.59 13.92
CA ALA A 120 6.23 1.80 13.29
C ALA A 120 5.70 0.72 14.24
N LEU A 121 4.47 0.24 13.99
CA LEU A 121 3.96 -0.96 14.66
C LEU A 121 4.94 -2.15 14.53
N GLU A 122 5.07 -2.90 15.62
CA GLU A 122 5.88 -4.12 15.65
C GLU A 122 5.36 -5.14 14.63
N GLN A 123 4.04 -5.34 14.61
CA GLN A 123 3.33 -6.22 13.67
C GLN A 123 2.02 -5.59 13.22
N SER A 124 1.49 -6.07 12.09
CA SER A 124 0.16 -5.68 11.64
C SER A 124 -0.92 -6.15 12.63
N ILE A 125 -1.91 -5.32 12.87
CA ILE A 125 -3.04 -5.59 13.77
C ILE A 125 -4.28 -5.89 12.93
N GLN A 126 -5.10 -6.84 13.37
CA GLN A 126 -6.35 -7.19 12.71
C GLN A 126 -7.48 -7.26 13.73
N VAL A 127 -8.50 -6.46 13.53
CA VAL A 127 -9.72 -6.46 14.34
C VAL A 127 -10.88 -6.88 13.46
N ALA A 128 -11.68 -7.85 13.91
CA ALA A 128 -12.78 -8.41 13.13
C ALA A 128 -14.12 -8.20 13.83
N TYR A 129 -15.15 -7.95 13.03
CA TYR A 129 -16.54 -7.77 13.44
C TYR A 129 -17.44 -8.59 12.52
N SER A 130 -18.54 -9.13 13.03
CA SER A 130 -19.51 -9.82 12.18
C SER A 130 -20.88 -9.16 12.25
N THR A 131 -21.53 -9.00 11.10
CA THR A 131 -22.94 -8.60 11.03
C THR A 131 -23.90 -9.77 11.32
N GLY A 132 -23.38 -11.00 11.38
CA GLY A 132 -24.14 -12.21 11.69
C GLY A 132 -23.76 -12.83 13.04
N ASP A 133 -24.08 -14.12 13.18
CA ASP A 133 -23.94 -14.88 14.43
C ASP A 133 -22.52 -15.42 14.68
N LEU A 134 -21.60 -15.22 13.73
CA LEU A 134 -20.27 -15.81 13.78
C LEU A 134 -19.25 -14.99 13.00
N ILE A 135 -17.99 -15.08 13.42
CA ILE A 135 -16.84 -14.58 12.67
C ILE A 135 -16.33 -15.70 11.78
N ASP A 136 -16.24 -15.40 10.50
CA ASP A 136 -15.69 -16.30 9.48
C ASP A 136 -14.22 -16.56 9.75
N LYS A 137 -13.73 -17.79 9.51
CA LYS A 137 -12.30 -18.12 9.71
C LYS A 137 -11.62 -18.61 8.45
N GLY A 138 -12.32 -18.59 7.32
CA GLY A 138 -11.80 -19.04 6.03
C GLY A 138 -10.54 -18.28 5.63
N LYS A 139 -9.61 -18.98 4.99
CA LYS A 139 -8.32 -18.43 4.58
C LYS A 139 -7.97 -18.83 3.15
N ILE A 140 -7.41 -17.87 2.42
CA ILE A 140 -6.84 -18.11 1.10
C ILE A 140 -5.45 -17.48 1.07
N SER A 141 -4.43 -18.29 0.78
CA SER A 141 -3.04 -17.85 0.77
C SER A 141 -2.27 -18.40 -0.41
N GLY A 142 -1.21 -17.69 -0.79
CA GLY A 142 -0.45 -18.03 -1.98
C GLY A 142 0.74 -17.13 -2.19
N ARG A 143 1.31 -17.23 -3.39
CA ARG A 143 2.49 -16.46 -3.81
C ARG A 143 2.33 -15.88 -5.21
N ILE A 144 2.65 -14.60 -5.33
CA ILE A 144 2.77 -13.88 -6.59
C ILE A 144 4.24 -13.88 -6.98
N HIS A 145 4.57 -14.45 -8.14
CA HIS A 145 5.92 -14.45 -8.68
C HIS A 145 6.09 -13.33 -9.70
N GLY A 146 7.10 -12.50 -9.49
CA GLY A 146 7.57 -11.49 -10.42
C GLY A 146 8.74 -10.73 -9.81
N GLU A 147 9.23 -9.72 -10.51
CA GLU A 147 10.38 -8.92 -10.10
C GLU A 147 9.97 -7.66 -9.33
N ASP A 148 8.70 -7.26 -9.44
CA ASP A 148 8.15 -6.07 -8.79
C ASP A 148 7.39 -6.39 -7.50
N SER A 149 6.85 -5.34 -6.86
CA SER A 149 5.88 -5.48 -5.77
C SER A 149 4.46 -5.68 -6.31
N TYR A 150 3.72 -6.61 -5.72
CA TYR A 150 2.37 -6.97 -6.16
C TYR A 150 1.35 -6.95 -5.01
N ALA A 151 0.08 -7.00 -5.38
CA ALA A 151 -1.04 -7.25 -4.48
C ALA A 151 -1.95 -8.31 -5.10
N ALA A 152 -2.66 -9.05 -4.24
CA ALA A 152 -3.73 -9.95 -4.65
C ALA A 152 -5.07 -9.22 -4.47
N HIS A 153 -5.89 -9.31 -5.52
CA HIS A 153 -7.31 -8.97 -5.48
C HIS A 153 -8.12 -10.25 -5.41
N LEU A 154 -9.25 -10.20 -4.71
CA LEU A 154 -10.14 -11.33 -4.51
C LEU A 154 -11.60 -10.86 -4.58
N TRP A 155 -12.39 -11.57 -5.38
CA TRP A 155 -13.84 -11.38 -5.49
C TRP A 155 -14.56 -12.62 -5.02
N LYS A 156 -15.68 -12.42 -4.33
CA LYS A 156 -16.65 -13.48 -4.02
C LYS A 156 -17.66 -13.58 -5.16
N LEU A 157 -17.97 -14.80 -5.59
CA LEU A 157 -18.88 -15.08 -6.70
C LEU A 157 -20.27 -15.44 -6.18
N ASP A 158 -21.30 -14.77 -6.71
CA ASP A 158 -22.69 -15.08 -6.38
C ASP A 158 -23.35 -16.03 -7.39
N LYS A 159 -23.01 -15.89 -8.68
CA LYS A 159 -23.65 -16.59 -9.81
C LYS A 159 -22.64 -17.21 -10.77
N GLY A 160 -21.53 -17.72 -10.21
CA GLY A 160 -20.42 -18.28 -10.98
C GLY A 160 -19.50 -17.20 -11.58
N PHE A 161 -18.46 -17.67 -12.27
CA PHE A 161 -17.41 -16.82 -12.82
C PHE A 161 -17.80 -16.18 -14.16
N VAL A 162 -17.52 -14.87 -14.29
CA VAL A 162 -17.65 -14.08 -15.52
C VAL A 162 -16.40 -13.23 -15.72
N ASP A 163 -15.83 -13.20 -16.93
CA ASP A 163 -14.56 -12.50 -17.20
C ASP A 163 -14.60 -11.00 -16.87
N SER A 164 -15.78 -10.38 -16.99
CA SER A 164 -15.97 -8.95 -16.71
C SER A 164 -15.72 -8.58 -15.23
N ILE A 165 -15.68 -9.57 -14.32
CA ILE A 165 -15.50 -9.35 -12.88
C ILE A 165 -14.18 -8.63 -12.56
N PHE A 166 -13.12 -8.86 -13.34
CA PHE A 166 -11.83 -8.22 -13.09
C PHE A 166 -11.85 -6.70 -13.38
N PHE A 167 -12.85 -6.23 -14.13
CA PHE A 167 -13.04 -4.80 -14.42
C PHE A 167 -13.95 -4.12 -13.39
N THR A 168 -14.40 -4.84 -12.35
CA THR A 168 -15.06 -4.26 -11.18
C THR A 168 -14.08 -4.16 -10.02
N GLU A 169 -14.46 -3.42 -8.99
CA GLU A 169 -13.62 -3.29 -7.81
C GLU A 169 -13.55 -4.61 -7.02
N PRO A 170 -12.39 -4.98 -6.47
CA PRO A 170 -12.23 -6.19 -5.70
C PRO A 170 -12.88 -6.07 -4.32
N LEU A 171 -13.42 -7.19 -3.85
CA LEU A 171 -14.04 -7.26 -2.54
C LEU A 171 -13.00 -7.34 -1.43
N TYR A 172 -11.87 -8.01 -1.66
CA TYR A 172 -10.75 -8.07 -0.72
C TYR A 172 -9.43 -7.73 -1.42
N VAL A 173 -8.51 -7.10 -0.68
CA VAL A 173 -7.17 -6.74 -1.17
C VAL A 173 -6.13 -7.17 -0.14
N SER A 174 -5.11 -7.91 -0.57
CA SER A 174 -3.98 -8.32 0.26
C SER A 174 -2.69 -7.91 -0.45
N GLU A 175 -1.88 -7.04 0.18
CA GLU A 175 -0.56 -6.73 -0.35
C GLU A 175 0.37 -7.92 -0.15
N ALA A 176 1.18 -8.22 -1.17
CA ALA A 176 2.17 -9.27 -1.05
C ALA A 176 3.38 -8.75 -0.26
N ASP A 177 4.00 -9.62 0.54
CA ASP A 177 5.27 -9.33 1.20
C ASP A 177 6.45 -9.29 0.20
N ASP A 178 7.66 -9.02 0.70
CA ASP A 178 8.89 -8.95 -0.12
C ASP A 178 9.23 -10.28 -0.83
N ASN A 179 8.67 -11.40 -0.37
CA ASN A 179 8.81 -12.71 -1.01
C ASN A 179 7.67 -13.00 -2.00
N GLY A 180 6.71 -12.10 -2.14
CA GLY A 180 5.52 -12.24 -2.97
C GLY A 180 4.37 -13.00 -2.30
N ASN A 181 4.43 -13.30 -1.00
CA ASN A 181 3.38 -14.05 -0.31
C ASN A 181 2.20 -13.13 0.02
N PHE A 182 0.98 -13.58 -0.26
CA PHE A 182 -0.25 -12.90 0.13
C PHE A 182 -1.12 -13.80 1.00
N ASN A 183 -2.00 -13.18 1.78
CA ASN A 183 -2.88 -13.90 2.69
C ASN A 183 -4.19 -13.15 2.90
N PHE A 184 -5.31 -13.84 2.68
CA PHE A 184 -6.65 -13.43 3.03
C PHE A 184 -7.11 -14.25 4.22
N LYS A 185 -7.66 -13.59 5.24
CA LYS A 185 -8.20 -14.21 6.44
C LYS A 185 -9.63 -13.73 6.66
N TYR A 186 -10.37 -14.48 7.47
CA TYR A 186 -11.76 -14.20 7.83
C TYR A 186 -12.69 -14.14 6.61
N LEU A 187 -12.43 -15.03 5.64
CA LEU A 187 -13.26 -15.16 4.46
C LEU A 187 -14.48 -16.02 4.77
N ALA A 188 -15.65 -15.50 4.39
CA ALA A 188 -16.89 -16.25 4.42
C ALA A 188 -16.81 -17.48 3.50
N PRO A 189 -17.59 -18.54 3.76
CA PRO A 189 -17.70 -19.63 2.80
C PRO A 189 -18.30 -19.12 1.49
N GLY A 190 -17.83 -19.69 0.38
CA GLY A 190 -18.27 -19.34 -0.96
C GLY A 190 -17.23 -19.61 -2.03
N ASP A 191 -17.59 -19.26 -3.26
CA ASP A 191 -16.73 -19.35 -4.41
C ASP A 191 -15.99 -18.04 -4.65
N TYR A 192 -14.71 -18.14 -4.99
CA TYR A 192 -13.83 -16.99 -5.12
C TYR A 192 -13.02 -17.02 -6.41
N VAL A 193 -12.68 -15.84 -6.91
CA VAL A 193 -11.69 -15.67 -7.98
C VAL A 193 -10.64 -14.64 -7.57
N LEU A 194 -9.39 -14.88 -7.99
CA LEU A 194 -8.24 -14.09 -7.61
C LEU A 194 -7.55 -13.50 -8.84
N LEU A 195 -6.98 -12.32 -8.67
CA LEU A 195 -6.11 -11.68 -9.63
C LEU A 195 -4.89 -11.09 -8.92
N GLY A 196 -3.70 -11.40 -9.42
CA GLY A 196 -2.47 -10.74 -9.00
C GLY A 196 -2.31 -9.46 -9.82
N ILE A 197 -1.96 -8.36 -9.18
CA ILE A 197 -1.79 -7.06 -9.83
C ILE A 197 -0.56 -6.34 -9.26
N GLU A 198 0.01 -5.40 -10.01
CA GLU A 198 1.03 -4.50 -9.46
C GLU A 198 0.52 -3.74 -8.23
N ARG A 199 1.41 -3.55 -7.24
CA ARG A 199 1.02 -2.96 -5.94
C ARG A 199 0.46 -1.54 -6.08
N SER A 200 0.94 -0.76 -7.06
CA SER A 200 0.44 0.60 -7.33
C SER A 200 -1.04 0.63 -7.76
N ALA A 201 -1.59 -0.49 -8.21
CA ALA A 201 -2.99 -0.65 -8.58
C ALA A 201 -3.80 -1.48 -7.56
N ALA A 202 -3.29 -1.66 -6.33
CA ALA A 202 -4.00 -2.35 -5.27
C ALA A 202 -5.36 -1.69 -4.98
N GLY A 203 -6.45 -2.47 -5.02
CA GLY A 203 -7.83 -2.00 -4.84
C GLY A 203 -8.51 -1.39 -6.06
N ALA A 204 -7.79 -1.12 -7.16
CA ALA A 204 -8.38 -0.58 -8.38
C ALA A 204 -8.96 -1.69 -9.29
N SER A 205 -10.00 -1.37 -10.07
CA SER A 205 -10.43 -2.23 -11.16
C SER A 205 -9.30 -2.43 -12.20
N LEU A 206 -9.25 -3.60 -12.83
CA LEU A 206 -8.22 -3.90 -13.82
C LEU A 206 -8.30 -2.96 -15.04
N VAL A 207 -7.16 -2.36 -15.39
CA VAL A 207 -6.93 -1.68 -16.67
C VAL A 207 -5.78 -2.39 -17.36
N SER A 208 -6.08 -3.43 -18.14
CA SER A 208 -5.10 -4.39 -18.65
C SER A 208 -3.96 -3.75 -19.45
N GLN A 209 -4.23 -2.64 -20.16
CA GLN A 209 -3.23 -1.95 -20.98
C GLN A 209 -2.25 -1.11 -20.15
N ARG A 210 -2.56 -0.83 -18.88
CA ARG A 210 -1.76 0.03 -18.00
C ARG A 210 -1.19 -0.69 -16.81
N MET A 211 -1.65 -1.90 -16.52
CA MET A 211 -1.33 -2.63 -15.30
C MET A 211 -0.67 -3.96 -15.63
N ALA A 212 0.33 -4.35 -14.84
CA ALA A 212 0.76 -5.74 -14.81
C ALA A 212 -0.25 -6.55 -14.01
N TYR A 213 -0.74 -7.65 -14.59
CA TYR A 213 -1.70 -8.53 -13.92
C TYR A 213 -1.45 -10.00 -14.25
N GLY A 214 -1.88 -10.89 -13.36
CA GLY A 214 -1.70 -12.33 -13.47
C GLY A 214 -2.92 -13.08 -12.96
N VAL A 215 -3.42 -13.99 -13.78
CA VAL A 215 -4.54 -14.87 -13.43
C VAL A 215 -4.06 -16.11 -12.67
N CYS A 216 -4.97 -16.73 -11.93
CA CYS A 216 -4.72 -18.00 -11.26
C CYS A 216 -4.81 -19.19 -12.23
N PRO A 217 -4.20 -20.35 -11.89
CA PRO A 217 -4.34 -21.58 -12.66
C PRO A 217 -5.78 -22.11 -12.71
N GLU A 218 -6.53 -21.95 -11.61
CA GLU A 218 -7.94 -22.31 -11.55
C GLU A 218 -8.81 -21.07 -11.75
N ARG A 219 -9.96 -21.27 -12.43
CA ARG A 219 -10.92 -20.19 -12.69
C ARG A 219 -11.66 -19.74 -11.43
N MET A 220 -11.80 -20.64 -10.46
CA MET A 220 -12.58 -20.44 -9.25
C MET A 220 -12.07 -21.35 -8.15
N TYR A 221 -12.09 -20.84 -6.92
CA TYR A 221 -11.71 -21.54 -5.71
C TYR A 221 -12.90 -21.59 -4.76
N SER A 222 -13.39 -22.79 -4.46
CA SER A 222 -14.47 -23.00 -3.49
C SER A 222 -13.90 -23.11 -2.09
N LEU A 223 -14.33 -22.22 -1.19
CA LEU A 223 -13.94 -22.19 0.21
C LEU A 223 -15.13 -22.65 1.08
N GLY A 224 -14.96 -23.76 1.78
CA GLY A 224 -15.91 -24.18 2.80
C GLY A 224 -15.79 -23.35 4.08
N ARG A 225 -16.58 -23.73 5.08
CA ARG A 225 -16.58 -23.03 6.37
C ARG A 225 -15.31 -23.38 7.15
N ASP A 226 -14.60 -22.35 7.60
CA ASP A 226 -13.33 -22.47 8.33
C ASP A 226 -12.21 -23.18 7.54
N ASP A 227 -12.40 -23.37 6.23
CA ASP A 227 -11.42 -24.00 5.33
C ASP A 227 -10.24 -23.08 5.06
N GLU A 228 -9.13 -23.68 4.65
CA GLU A 228 -7.91 -22.97 4.30
C GLU A 228 -7.36 -23.48 2.96
N LEU A 229 -7.34 -22.59 1.96
CA LEU A 229 -6.69 -22.85 0.67
C LEU A 229 -5.29 -22.24 0.67
N LYS A 230 -4.28 -23.05 0.34
CA LYS A 230 -2.86 -22.66 0.33
C LYS A 230 -2.22 -22.88 -1.01
N GLY A 231 -1.17 -22.12 -1.28
CA GLY A 231 -0.30 -22.34 -2.42
C GLY A 231 -0.90 -21.92 -3.75
N ILE A 232 -1.82 -20.95 -3.75
CA ILE A 232 -2.29 -20.33 -5.00
C ILE A 232 -1.13 -19.54 -5.60
N ILE A 233 -0.83 -19.80 -6.87
CA ILE A 233 0.32 -19.21 -7.56
C ILE A 233 -0.18 -18.26 -8.63
N MET A 234 0.36 -17.04 -8.67
CA MET A 234 0.08 -16.06 -9.73
C MET A 234 1.37 -15.56 -10.35
N ARG A 235 1.34 -15.21 -11.64
CA ARG A 235 2.48 -14.65 -12.38
C ARG A 235 2.04 -13.43 -13.19
N PRO A 236 2.07 -12.23 -12.61
CA PRO A 236 1.69 -11.03 -13.32
C PRO A 236 2.64 -10.74 -14.48
N LYS A 237 2.06 -10.29 -15.59
CA LYS A 237 2.80 -9.79 -16.74
C LYS A 237 2.15 -8.51 -17.23
N ARG A 238 2.97 -7.56 -17.68
CA ARG A 238 2.46 -6.37 -18.37
C ARG A 238 2.17 -6.72 -19.82
N GLU A 239 0.94 -6.45 -20.27
CA GLU A 239 0.61 -6.55 -21.68
C GLU A 239 1.44 -5.53 -22.47
N THR A 240 2.09 -5.98 -23.55
CA THR A 240 2.72 -5.04 -24.49
C THR A 240 1.61 -4.56 -25.43
N PRO A 241 1.30 -3.25 -25.45
CA PRO A 241 0.27 -2.75 -26.36
C PRO A 241 0.68 -3.04 -27.81
N PRO A 242 -0.26 -3.23 -28.74
CA PRO A 242 0.08 -3.37 -30.14
C PRO A 242 0.77 -2.10 -30.65
N LEU A 243 1.68 -2.26 -31.61
CA LEU A 243 2.30 -1.14 -32.31
C LEU A 243 1.20 -0.34 -33.03
N LYS A 244 1.11 0.95 -32.69
CA LYS A 244 0.10 1.86 -33.24
C LYS A 244 0.79 3.14 -33.70
N MET A 245 0.57 3.48 -34.96
CA MET A 245 0.96 4.77 -35.51
C MET A 245 0.14 5.88 -34.82
N THR A 246 0.82 6.86 -34.25
CA THR A 246 0.20 8.00 -33.58
C THR A 246 -0.05 9.14 -34.56
N HIS A 247 0.95 9.48 -35.38
CA HIS A 247 0.86 10.47 -36.45
C HIS A 247 1.95 10.22 -37.51
N GLY A 248 1.81 10.85 -38.67
CA GLY A 248 2.80 10.85 -39.73
C GLY A 248 2.97 12.22 -40.34
N GLU A 249 4.22 12.65 -40.48
CA GLU A 249 4.60 13.94 -41.05
C GLU A 249 5.30 13.75 -42.39
N LEU A 250 4.82 14.43 -43.43
CA LEU A 250 5.48 14.40 -44.73
C LEU A 250 6.53 15.52 -44.79
N LEU A 251 7.81 15.17 -44.91
CA LEU A 251 8.91 16.13 -44.98
C LEU A 251 9.41 16.37 -46.42
N GLY A 252 9.10 15.47 -47.36
CA GLY A 252 9.41 15.63 -48.77
C GLY A 252 8.50 14.80 -49.68
N GLN A 253 8.72 14.85 -50.99
CA GLN A 253 7.86 14.16 -51.96
C GLN A 253 7.92 12.61 -51.89
N ARG A 254 8.93 12.05 -51.22
CA ARG A 254 9.16 10.60 -51.15
C ARG A 254 9.55 10.10 -49.75
N TRP A 255 9.55 10.98 -48.74
CA TRP A 255 9.97 10.62 -47.39
C TRP A 255 9.25 11.48 -46.35
N GLY A 256 9.10 10.91 -45.16
CA GLY A 256 8.40 11.50 -44.03
C GLY A 256 8.68 10.69 -42.78
N TRP A 257 8.20 11.20 -41.64
CA TRP A 257 8.35 10.58 -40.35
C TRP A 257 7.03 9.92 -39.96
N LEU A 258 7.11 8.70 -39.44
CA LEU A 258 5.98 8.03 -38.81
C LEU A 258 6.29 7.89 -37.33
N HIS A 259 5.40 8.40 -36.50
CA HIS A 259 5.49 8.29 -35.05
C HIS A 259 4.63 7.13 -34.58
N PHE A 260 5.15 6.36 -33.64
CA PHE A 260 4.48 5.21 -33.06
C PHE A 260 4.36 5.37 -31.54
N ASN A 261 3.44 4.63 -30.93
CA ASN A 261 3.23 4.61 -29.48
C ASN A 261 4.35 3.92 -28.69
N GLN A 262 5.25 3.21 -29.38
CA GLN A 262 6.40 2.52 -28.82
C GLN A 262 7.46 2.32 -29.91
N ALA A 263 8.70 2.04 -29.51
CA ALA A 263 9.78 1.70 -30.44
C ALA A 263 9.44 0.46 -31.26
N MET A 264 9.85 0.46 -32.53
CA MET A 264 9.72 -0.72 -33.39
C MET A 264 10.83 -1.70 -33.03
N LYS A 265 10.49 -3.00 -32.96
CA LYS A 265 11.49 -4.04 -32.72
C LYS A 265 12.21 -4.47 -33.98
N ASP A 266 11.53 -4.37 -35.12
CA ASP A 266 12.00 -4.79 -36.45
C ASP A 266 11.55 -3.76 -37.49
N ASP A 267 12.35 -3.60 -38.55
CA ASP A 267 11.98 -2.78 -39.71
C ASP A 267 10.77 -3.37 -40.43
N ILE A 268 9.83 -2.51 -40.83
CA ILE A 268 8.63 -2.92 -41.53
C ILE A 268 8.80 -2.61 -43.02
N ILE A 269 8.97 -3.67 -43.82
CA ILE A 269 8.99 -3.59 -45.27
C ILE A 269 7.61 -3.99 -45.78
N LEU A 270 6.86 -3.02 -46.29
CA LEU A 270 5.63 -3.23 -47.05
C LEU A 270 5.95 -2.96 -48.52
N ASP A 271 5.23 -3.58 -49.46
CA ASP A 271 5.53 -3.46 -50.90
C ASP A 271 5.69 -2.00 -51.36
N GLY A 272 6.94 -1.56 -51.54
CA GLY A 272 7.30 -0.19 -51.95
C GLY A 272 7.47 0.86 -50.83
N LEU A 273 7.28 0.50 -49.56
CA LEU A 273 7.46 1.37 -48.39
C LEU A 273 8.42 0.72 -47.38
N SER A 274 9.57 1.36 -47.15
CA SER A 274 10.51 0.97 -46.10
C SER A 274 10.33 1.89 -44.91
N ILE A 275 9.93 1.35 -43.76
CA ILE A 275 9.91 2.07 -42.48
C ILE A 275 11.16 1.64 -41.72
N ILE A 276 12.08 2.57 -41.54
CA ILE A 276 13.36 2.36 -40.85
C ILE A 276 13.32 3.18 -39.55
N ASP A 277 13.84 2.63 -38.46
CA ASP A 277 13.99 3.37 -37.22
C ASP A 277 14.90 4.60 -37.42
N SER A 278 14.49 5.76 -36.92
CA SER A 278 15.26 7.00 -37.05
C SER A 278 16.60 6.98 -36.30
N GLU A 279 16.77 6.07 -35.34
CA GLU A 279 18.01 5.93 -34.56
C GLU A 279 19.01 4.91 -35.15
N GLN A 280 18.67 4.25 -36.26
CA GLN A 280 19.59 3.38 -37.03
C GLN A 280 20.25 4.13 -38.20
#